data_AF-A0A653P5Q3-F1
#
_entry.id   AF-A0A653P5Q3-F1
#
_cell.length_a   1.000
_cell.length_b   1.000
_cell.length_c   1.000
_cell.angle_alpha   90.00
_cell.angle_beta   90.00
_cell.angle_gamma   90.00
#
_symmetry.space_group_name_H-M   'P 1'
#
loop_
_entity.id
_entity.type
_entity.pdbx_description
1 polymer ?
#
loop_
_entity_poly.entity_id
_entity_poly.type
_entity_poly.pdbx_seq_one_letter_code
_entity_poly.pdbx_strand_id
1 'polypeptide(L)'
;MTDYIHNPALVADPFTFERAANAPVTVYDADDTFNAVPLVLKDLNGMPLANPITSTGDAVTPWMVTTSPQLKLVGGGLTVVVSSYKGLREDALAAQTEAQQARTAAQGAQAAAAQAAEFARAPTDAQVDAGISRANIPGQVSAVVTPMVETQLPPLIGPLVAEAIAADSTVTDAAAAAVNGELAIRSLLQSAFSDETDVELAITDEAGRRNFLEATKDGTPTTLSQQLLAQVFGLFQGLAYEGYSFVAVDAFDRAGVIAQTDDGGWPAHSVEAMRNALTPPAAKKITTIGHSFTSNGTEADYLRTALGWPSHATLGVGGEIASTIAARIGALVWELHPVGGSIPTTGPVEVQLDLEGRGIALNTAWPLLWSNVATGQNNDGLTGLRGSLAGIPGKLTITRPAGTTSGAAHLAGDQYFFTRDTAGAATPCARASFMPSFAQTAVGGVVIIHTAINGLGLPDSAESDDTFGVVQAIIDWLPHDRWLVIGEWCGATGAPGTTAGDAVMAWNRRASHRWGRRFVDINSFALTHGLATAGITPTAGDVTDIATGIVPRSLRADGLHPNGAGYSVITAATSPRVRALGWA
;
A
#
# COMPACT_ATOMS: atom_id res chain seq x y z
N MET A 1 17.47 -43.20 -12.99
CA MET A 1 17.02 -41.85 -13.38
C MET A 1 15.52 -41.82 -13.23
N THR A 2 14.97 -40.72 -12.74
CA THR A 2 13.52 -40.55 -12.56
C THR A 2 12.86 -40.37 -13.92
N ASP A 3 11.88 -41.20 -14.25
CA ASP A 3 11.10 -41.03 -15.47
C ASP A 3 9.95 -40.03 -15.22
N TYR A 4 9.76 -39.13 -16.18
CA TYR A 4 8.72 -38.10 -16.23
C TYR A 4 7.84 -38.30 -17.46
N ILE A 5 6.54 -38.41 -17.22
CA ILE A 5 5.52 -38.55 -18.27
C ILE A 5 5.10 -37.14 -18.70
N HIS A 6 5.20 -36.88 -20.00
CA HIS A 6 4.73 -35.65 -20.62
C HIS A 6 3.47 -35.92 -21.43
N ASN A 7 2.45 -35.11 -21.18
CA ASN A 7 1.20 -35.14 -21.93
C ASN A 7 1.43 -34.68 -23.38
N PRO A 8 0.54 -35.06 -24.31
CA PRO A 8 0.48 -34.49 -25.64
C PRO A 8 0.44 -32.96 -25.57
N ALA A 9 1.36 -32.30 -26.27
CA ALA A 9 1.46 -30.84 -26.29
C ALA A 9 1.11 -30.32 -27.69
N LEU A 10 0.39 -29.21 -27.74
CA LEU A 10 0.11 -28.49 -28.97
C LEU A 10 1.38 -27.78 -29.44
N VAL A 11 1.79 -28.04 -30.67
CA VAL A 11 2.93 -27.39 -31.34
C VAL A 11 2.37 -26.25 -32.18
N ALA A 12 2.19 -25.10 -31.54
CA ALA A 12 1.71 -23.90 -32.19
C ALA A 12 2.47 -22.67 -31.69
N ASP A 13 2.52 -21.63 -32.52
CA ASP A 13 3.04 -20.33 -32.12
C ASP A 13 2.10 -19.72 -31.06
N PRO A 14 2.60 -19.30 -29.88
CA PRO A 14 1.74 -18.78 -28.82
C PRO A 14 1.15 -17.40 -29.13
N PHE A 15 1.66 -16.69 -30.14
CA PHE A 15 1.22 -15.35 -30.53
C PHE A 15 0.32 -15.39 -31.77
N THR A 16 0.71 -16.14 -32.80
CA THR A 16 -0.05 -16.22 -34.07
C THR A 16 -1.04 -17.39 -34.11
N PHE A 17 -0.92 -18.35 -33.18
CA PHE A 17 -1.66 -19.61 -33.17
C PHE A 17 -1.45 -20.47 -34.43
N GLU A 18 -0.41 -20.20 -35.22
CA GLU A 18 -0.04 -21.02 -36.36
C GLU A 18 0.37 -22.42 -35.88
N ARG A 19 -0.30 -23.46 -36.41
CA ARG A 19 -0.14 -24.85 -35.97
C ARG A 19 0.85 -25.58 -36.86
N ALA A 20 1.86 -26.21 -36.25
CA ALA A 20 2.82 -27.04 -36.96
C ALA A 20 2.32 -28.49 -37.08
N ALA A 21 1.31 -28.73 -37.93
CA ALA A 21 0.75 -30.06 -38.15
C ALA A 21 1.68 -30.95 -39.01
N ASN A 22 1.79 -32.23 -38.66
CA ASN A 22 2.69 -33.20 -39.34
C ASN A 22 4.15 -32.73 -39.46
N ALA A 23 4.60 -31.91 -38.51
CA ALA A 23 5.93 -31.30 -38.53
C ALA A 23 6.92 -32.09 -37.64
N PRO A 24 8.19 -32.18 -38.04
CA PRO A 24 9.23 -32.73 -37.18
C PRO A 24 9.55 -31.74 -36.04
N VAL A 25 9.56 -32.26 -34.82
CA VAL A 25 9.83 -31.53 -33.58
C VAL A 25 10.91 -32.27 -32.81
N THR A 26 12.03 -31.60 -32.55
CA THR A 26 13.11 -32.17 -31.74
C THR A 26 12.90 -31.80 -30.28
N VAL A 27 13.02 -32.77 -29.39
CA VAL A 27 12.80 -32.61 -27.95
C VAL A 27 14.16 -32.50 -27.25
N TYR A 28 14.38 -31.40 -26.55
CA TYR A 28 15.57 -31.16 -25.74
C TYR A 28 15.20 -31.01 -24.28
N ASP A 29 16.21 -31.10 -23.42
CA ASP A 29 16.08 -30.63 -22.04
C ASP A 29 15.79 -29.13 -22.04
N ALA A 30 14.90 -28.64 -21.17
CA ALA A 30 14.61 -27.21 -21.09
C ALA A 30 15.88 -26.38 -20.80
N ASP A 31 16.83 -26.94 -20.04
CA ASP A 31 18.09 -26.28 -19.68
C ASP A 31 19.16 -26.34 -20.78
N ASP A 32 18.98 -27.15 -21.84
CA ASP A 32 19.92 -27.25 -22.97
C ASP A 32 19.79 -26.03 -23.89
N THR A 33 20.20 -24.85 -23.45
CA THR A 33 20.06 -23.57 -24.16
C THR A 33 20.54 -23.58 -25.62
N PHE A 34 21.42 -24.50 -26.02
CA PHE A 34 21.99 -24.59 -27.36
C PHE A 34 21.30 -25.62 -28.27
N ASN A 35 20.31 -26.36 -27.77
CA ASN A 35 19.67 -27.44 -28.52
C ASN A 35 20.71 -28.47 -29.02
N ALA A 36 21.69 -28.79 -28.19
CA ALA A 36 22.85 -29.58 -28.59
C ALA A 36 22.59 -31.08 -28.51
N VAL A 37 21.80 -31.54 -27.52
CA VAL A 37 21.62 -32.96 -27.22
C VAL A 37 20.14 -33.31 -27.15
N PRO A 38 19.57 -33.90 -28.23
CA PRO A 38 18.21 -34.41 -28.19
C PRO A 38 18.03 -35.44 -27.08
N LEU A 39 16.91 -35.34 -26.35
CA LEU A 39 16.59 -36.26 -25.28
C LEU A 39 16.28 -37.67 -25.81
N VAL A 40 16.62 -38.69 -25.02
CA VAL A 40 16.12 -40.04 -25.22
C VAL A 40 14.64 -40.08 -24.80
N LEU A 41 13.78 -40.52 -25.72
CA LEU A 41 12.34 -40.57 -25.52
C LEU A 41 11.86 -42.02 -25.52
N LYS A 42 10.82 -42.30 -24.73
CA LYS A 42 10.09 -43.57 -24.73
C LYS A 42 8.59 -43.32 -24.79
N ASP A 43 7.82 -44.28 -25.28
CA ASP A 43 6.36 -44.26 -25.16
C ASP A 43 5.93 -44.69 -23.74
N LEU A 44 4.62 -44.73 -23.49
CA LEU A 44 4.06 -45.15 -22.20
C LEU A 44 4.32 -46.63 -21.87
N ASN A 45 4.70 -47.44 -22.85
CA ASN A 45 5.07 -48.86 -22.67
C ASN A 45 6.58 -49.04 -22.47
N GLY A 46 7.35 -47.94 -22.48
CA GLY A 46 8.81 -47.95 -22.33
C GLY A 46 9.57 -48.26 -23.63
N MET A 47 8.89 -48.34 -24.78
CA MET A 47 9.53 -48.56 -26.07
C MET A 47 10.19 -47.26 -26.56
N PRO A 48 11.38 -47.31 -27.19
CA PRO A 48 12.03 -46.11 -27.70
C PRO A 48 11.17 -45.34 -28.71
N LEU A 49 11.07 -44.03 -28.54
CA LEU A 49 10.50 -43.11 -29.52
C LEU A 49 11.63 -42.40 -30.28
N ALA A 50 11.40 -42.12 -31.56
CA ALA A 50 12.33 -41.33 -32.36
C ALA A 50 12.40 -39.88 -31.84
N ASN A 51 13.55 -39.23 -31.98
CA ASN A 51 13.72 -37.80 -31.72
C ASN A 51 14.58 -37.22 -32.86
N PRO A 52 14.02 -36.42 -33.79
CA PRO A 52 12.73 -35.74 -33.72
C PRO A 52 11.49 -36.64 -33.79
N ILE A 53 10.43 -36.22 -33.10
CA ILE A 53 9.07 -36.76 -33.22
C ILE A 53 8.28 -35.99 -34.28
N THR A 54 7.23 -36.60 -34.84
CA THR A 54 6.31 -35.91 -35.76
C THR A 54 5.01 -35.59 -35.03
N SER A 55 4.56 -34.33 -35.09
CA SER A 55 3.25 -33.94 -34.58
C SER A 55 2.11 -34.55 -35.41
N THR A 56 0.91 -34.69 -34.85
CA THR A 56 -0.25 -35.19 -35.59
C THR A 56 -0.79 -34.14 -36.58
N GLY A 57 -1.83 -34.51 -37.34
CA GLY A 57 -2.59 -33.55 -38.19
C GLY A 57 -3.22 -32.40 -37.41
N ASP A 58 -3.43 -32.57 -36.10
CA ASP A 58 -3.90 -31.52 -35.19
C ASP A 58 -2.76 -30.74 -34.51
N ALA A 59 -1.52 -30.95 -34.97
CA ALA A 59 -0.29 -30.38 -34.43
C ALA A 59 -0.01 -30.75 -32.97
N VAL A 60 -0.37 -31.97 -32.56
CA VAL A 60 -0.15 -32.44 -31.18
C VAL A 60 0.97 -33.48 -31.13
N THR A 61 1.87 -33.42 -30.14
CA THR A 61 2.88 -34.45 -29.92
C THR A 61 2.28 -35.73 -29.32
N PRO A 62 2.84 -36.92 -29.56
CA PRO A 62 2.46 -38.11 -28.80
C PRO A 62 2.80 -37.96 -27.31
N TRP A 63 2.23 -38.84 -26.49
CA TRP A 63 2.71 -39.08 -25.13
C TRP A 63 4.16 -39.51 -25.16
N MET A 64 4.97 -38.99 -24.24
CA MET A 64 6.39 -39.33 -24.16
C MET A 64 6.87 -39.40 -22.72
N VAL A 65 7.85 -40.25 -22.49
CA VAL A 65 8.54 -40.44 -21.22
C VAL A 65 10.01 -40.12 -21.42
N THR A 66 10.56 -39.29 -20.56
CA THR A 66 11.98 -38.94 -20.56
C THR A 66 12.48 -38.72 -19.13
N THR A 67 13.78 -38.50 -18.95
CA THR A 67 14.40 -38.25 -17.64
C THR A 67 14.39 -36.79 -17.22
N SER A 68 13.91 -35.90 -18.10
CA SER A 68 13.82 -34.46 -17.84
C SER A 68 12.43 -34.05 -17.34
N PRO A 69 12.32 -33.31 -16.22
CA PRO A 69 11.04 -32.85 -15.68
C PRO A 69 10.38 -31.79 -16.57
N GLN A 70 11.19 -31.00 -17.29
CA GLN A 70 10.77 -29.96 -18.22
C GLN A 70 11.52 -30.14 -19.53
N LEU A 71 10.80 -30.13 -20.64
CA LEU A 71 11.39 -30.27 -21.97
C LEU A 71 11.09 -29.04 -22.80
N LYS A 72 11.85 -28.87 -23.88
CA LYS A 72 11.53 -27.93 -24.94
C LYS A 72 11.40 -28.62 -26.28
N LEU A 73 10.37 -28.25 -27.00
CA LEU A 73 9.99 -28.72 -28.31
C LEU A 73 10.45 -27.69 -29.34
N VAL A 74 11.38 -28.07 -30.22
CA VAL A 74 11.97 -27.16 -31.21
C VAL A 74 11.72 -27.69 -32.61
N GLY A 75 11.02 -26.93 -33.44
CA GLY A 75 10.69 -27.29 -34.82
C GLY A 75 9.87 -26.21 -35.52
N GLY A 76 10.02 -26.09 -36.84
CA GLY A 76 9.24 -25.11 -37.63
C GLY A 76 9.46 -23.64 -37.26
N GLY A 77 10.58 -23.29 -36.64
CA GLY A 77 10.86 -21.94 -36.12
C GLY A 77 10.28 -21.67 -34.72
N LEU A 78 9.59 -22.64 -34.13
CA LEU A 78 8.95 -22.53 -32.82
C LEU A 78 9.78 -23.20 -31.72
N THR A 79 9.68 -22.66 -30.51
CA THR A 79 10.19 -23.28 -29.27
C THR A 79 9.10 -23.26 -28.22
N VAL A 80 8.64 -24.44 -27.80
CA VAL A 80 7.58 -24.59 -26.79
C VAL A 80 8.14 -25.34 -25.59
N VAL A 81 8.05 -24.76 -24.40
CA VAL A 81 8.46 -25.41 -23.15
C VAL A 81 7.26 -26.13 -22.54
N VAL A 82 7.45 -27.39 -22.14
CA VAL A 82 6.41 -28.23 -21.56
C VAL A 82 6.97 -28.87 -20.30
N SER A 83 6.17 -28.85 -19.23
CA SER A 83 6.52 -29.52 -17.97
C SER A 83 5.66 -30.76 -17.76
N SER A 84 6.27 -31.80 -17.20
CA SER A 84 5.51 -32.96 -16.74
C SER A 84 4.72 -32.61 -15.47
N TYR A 85 3.56 -33.24 -15.27
CA TYR A 85 2.78 -33.04 -14.03
C TYR A 85 3.60 -33.42 -12.78
N LYS A 86 4.39 -34.48 -12.89
CA LYS A 86 5.29 -34.91 -11.82
C LYS A 86 6.39 -33.88 -11.56
N GLY A 87 7.01 -33.33 -12.61
CA GLY A 87 7.99 -32.24 -12.48
C GLY A 87 7.39 -31.02 -11.81
N LEU A 88 6.22 -30.56 -12.27
CA LEU A 88 5.49 -29.45 -11.64
C LEU A 88 5.16 -29.71 -10.16
N ARG A 89 4.79 -30.94 -9.81
CA ARG A 89 4.56 -31.32 -8.41
C ARG A 89 5.85 -31.27 -7.59
N GLU A 90 6.96 -31.75 -8.13
CA GLU A 90 8.26 -31.72 -7.47
C GLU A 90 8.73 -30.27 -7.27
N ASP A 91 8.61 -29.42 -8.29
CA ASP A 91 8.89 -27.98 -8.21
C ASP A 91 8.00 -27.30 -7.15
N ALA A 92 6.71 -27.62 -7.11
CA ALA A 92 5.78 -27.08 -6.11
C ALA A 92 6.14 -27.53 -4.67
N LEU A 93 6.58 -28.77 -4.48
CA LEU A 93 7.03 -29.27 -3.19
C LEU A 93 8.37 -28.64 -2.74
N ALA A 94 9.28 -28.41 -3.69
CA ALA A 94 10.53 -27.68 -3.43
C ALA A 94 10.22 -26.23 -3.01
N ALA A 95 9.37 -25.53 -3.77
CA ALA A 95 8.94 -24.16 -3.44
C ALA A 95 8.21 -24.09 -2.09
N GLN A 96 7.36 -25.08 -1.76
CA GLN A 96 6.72 -25.18 -0.45
C GLN A 96 7.76 -25.32 0.67
N THR A 97 8.80 -26.13 0.46
CA THR A 97 9.87 -26.36 1.43
C THR A 97 10.69 -25.10 1.66
N GLU A 98 11.08 -24.40 0.58
CA GLU A 98 11.79 -23.12 0.64
C GLU A 98 10.95 -22.04 1.35
N ALA A 99 9.66 -21.96 1.05
CA ALA A 99 8.76 -21.03 1.72
C ALA A 99 8.65 -21.32 3.23
N GLN A 100 8.64 -22.59 3.64
CA GLN A 100 8.63 -22.99 5.05
C GLN A 100 9.94 -22.65 5.76
N GLN A 101 11.09 -22.81 5.09
CA GLN A 101 12.39 -22.39 5.60
C GLN A 101 12.46 -20.87 5.77
N ALA A 102 12.01 -20.11 4.77
CA ALA A 102 11.95 -18.64 4.83
C ALA A 102 11.05 -18.15 5.97
N ARG A 103 9.88 -18.78 6.18
CA ARG A 103 9.00 -18.47 7.32
C ARG A 103 9.69 -18.71 8.66
N THR A 104 10.42 -19.81 8.79
CA THR A 104 11.14 -20.15 10.03
C THR A 104 12.26 -19.14 10.30
N ALA A 105 13.01 -18.75 9.27
CA ALA A 105 14.05 -17.72 9.38
C ALA A 105 13.45 -16.34 9.79
N ALA A 106 12.32 -15.96 9.20
CA ALA A 106 11.63 -14.71 9.54
C ALA A 106 11.14 -14.70 11.01
N GLN A 107 10.61 -15.82 11.51
CA GLN A 107 10.22 -15.96 12.93
C GLN A 107 11.43 -15.82 13.86
N GLY A 108 12.58 -16.43 13.49
CA GLY A 108 13.83 -16.28 14.24
C GLY A 108 14.32 -14.83 14.27
N ALA A 109 14.28 -14.13 13.13
CA ALA A 109 14.65 -12.73 13.04
C ALA A 109 13.72 -11.82 13.88
N GLN A 110 12.40 -12.10 13.87
CA GLN A 110 11.43 -11.37 14.69
C GLN A 110 11.70 -11.56 16.19
N ALA A 111 12.03 -12.78 16.62
CA ALA A 111 12.38 -13.06 18.01
C ALA A 111 13.67 -12.34 18.43
N ALA A 112 14.70 -12.37 17.60
CA ALA A 112 15.95 -11.64 17.84
C ALA A 112 15.72 -10.12 17.93
N ALA A 113 14.89 -9.56 17.05
CA ALA A 113 14.53 -8.14 17.09
C ALA A 113 13.77 -7.77 18.37
N ALA A 114 12.84 -8.61 18.82
CA ALA A 114 12.11 -8.40 20.08
C ALA A 114 13.07 -8.41 21.29
N GLN A 115 14.03 -9.34 21.32
CA GLN A 115 15.04 -9.40 22.36
C GLN A 115 15.97 -8.19 22.34
N ALA A 116 16.42 -7.76 21.15
CA ALA A 116 17.22 -6.54 21.01
C ALA A 116 16.46 -5.29 21.46
N ALA A 117 15.16 -5.20 21.16
CA ALA A 117 14.31 -4.11 21.63
C ALA A 117 14.14 -4.10 23.15
N GLU A 118 14.13 -5.28 23.79
CA GLU A 118 14.13 -5.39 25.25
C GLU A 118 15.45 -4.90 25.86
N PHE A 119 16.60 -5.27 25.28
CA PHE A 119 17.91 -4.77 25.71
C PHE A 119 18.11 -3.27 25.45
N ALA A 120 17.48 -2.73 24.41
CA ALA A 120 17.57 -1.30 24.08
C ALA A 120 16.68 -0.42 24.96
N ARG A 121 15.80 -0.98 25.79
CA ARG A 121 15.07 -0.18 26.78
C ARG A 121 16.06 0.28 27.84
N ALA A 122 16.19 1.60 27.98
CA ALA A 122 16.93 2.19 29.09
C ALA A 122 16.41 1.59 30.42
N PRO A 123 17.30 1.22 31.35
CA PRO A 123 16.86 0.77 32.67
C PRO A 123 15.98 1.85 33.29
N THR A 124 14.86 1.44 33.89
CA THR A 124 13.98 2.39 34.57
C THR A 124 14.71 3.03 35.74
N ASP A 125 14.30 4.23 36.14
CA ASP A 125 14.86 4.90 37.33
C ASP A 125 14.84 3.97 38.55
N ALA A 126 13.81 3.14 38.70
CA ALA A 126 13.74 2.13 39.76
C ALA A 126 14.83 1.03 39.65
N GLN A 127 15.21 0.62 38.43
CA GLN A 127 16.29 -0.34 38.21
C GLN A 127 17.67 0.30 38.43
N VAL A 128 17.82 1.57 38.05
CA VAL A 128 19.02 2.37 38.32
C VAL A 128 19.18 2.58 39.83
N ASP A 129 18.13 2.98 40.53
CA ASP A 129 18.11 3.19 41.98
C ASP A 129 18.36 1.89 42.76
N ALA A 130 17.82 0.76 42.30
CA ALA A 130 18.12 -0.55 42.86
C ALA A 130 19.58 -0.99 42.58
N GLY A 131 20.15 -0.56 41.46
CA GLY A 131 21.57 -0.73 41.15
C GLY A 131 22.47 0.11 42.07
N ILE A 132 22.16 1.40 42.21
CA ILE A 132 22.87 2.36 43.07
C ILE A 132 22.80 1.92 44.54
N SER A 133 21.62 1.48 45.01
CA SER A 133 21.44 0.94 46.37
C SER A 133 22.24 -0.33 46.61
N ARG A 134 22.26 -1.27 45.64
CA ARG A 134 23.07 -2.49 45.74
C ARG A 134 24.58 -2.20 45.72
N ALA A 135 25.00 -1.19 44.97
CA ALA A 135 26.40 -0.78 44.89
C ALA A 135 26.87 0.04 46.10
N ASN A 136 25.96 0.50 46.97
CA ASN A 136 26.26 1.33 48.14
C ASN A 136 27.15 2.55 47.83
N ILE A 137 26.95 3.15 46.66
CA ILE A 137 27.76 4.30 46.20
C ILE A 137 27.70 5.47 47.19
N PRO A 138 26.54 5.85 47.77
CA PRO A 138 26.50 6.90 48.79
C PRO A 138 27.34 6.57 50.04
N GLY A 139 27.39 5.30 50.46
CA GLY A 139 28.23 4.84 51.57
C GLY A 139 29.71 4.86 51.23
N GLN A 140 30.09 4.52 50.00
CA GLN A 140 31.48 4.56 49.52
C GLN A 140 31.98 5.99 49.32
N VAL A 141 31.17 6.89 48.77
CA VAL A 141 31.52 8.31 48.60
C VAL A 141 31.66 9.02 49.94
N SER A 142 30.75 8.76 50.90
CA SER A 142 30.83 9.31 52.25
C SER A 142 32.09 8.86 53.01
N ALA A 143 32.53 7.61 52.80
CA ALA A 143 33.74 7.06 53.41
C ALA A 143 35.05 7.65 52.84
N VAL A 144 35.06 8.14 51.60
CA VAL A 144 36.25 8.69 50.94
C VAL A 144 36.33 10.22 51.04
N VAL A 145 35.19 10.91 50.88
CA VAL A 145 35.16 12.38 50.79
C VAL A 145 35.27 13.04 52.16
N THR A 146 34.67 12.46 53.20
CA THR A 146 34.70 13.04 54.56
C THR A 146 36.12 13.17 55.13
N PRO A 147 37.02 12.17 55.03
CA PRO A 147 38.40 12.33 55.51
C PRO A 147 39.30 13.20 54.60
N MET A 148 38.98 13.37 53.32
CA MET A 148 39.79 14.19 52.39
C MET A 148 39.55 15.70 52.52
N VAL A 149 38.33 16.12 52.88
CA VAL A 149 37.98 17.56 52.99
C VAL A 149 38.47 18.17 54.30
N GLU A 150 38.73 17.38 55.34
CA GLU A 150 39.15 17.90 56.65
C GLU A 150 40.66 17.91 56.90
N THR A 151 41.51 17.31 56.04
CA THR A 151 42.94 17.16 56.38
C THR A 151 43.98 17.72 55.43
N GLN A 152 43.69 18.08 54.17
CA GLN A 152 44.74 18.62 53.29
C GLN A 152 44.21 19.61 52.24
N LEU A 153 44.33 20.91 52.52
CA LEU A 153 44.44 21.96 51.50
C LEU A 153 44.97 23.27 52.13
N PRO A 154 46.26 23.62 51.95
CA PRO A 154 46.71 25.00 51.97
C PRO A 154 46.57 25.65 50.57
N PRO A 155 46.41 26.99 50.46
CA PRO A 155 45.98 27.65 49.23
C PRO A 155 47.17 28.04 48.35
N LEU A 156 47.50 27.28 47.30
CA LEU A 156 48.64 27.62 46.42
C LEU A 156 48.54 27.20 44.93
N ILE A 157 47.34 26.99 44.36
CA ILE A 157 47.21 26.55 42.95
C ILE A 157 47.10 27.71 41.94
N GLY A 158 46.66 28.90 42.36
CA GLY A 158 46.46 30.04 41.44
C GLY A 158 47.71 30.55 40.70
N PRO A 159 48.88 30.74 41.36
CA PRO A 159 50.03 31.40 40.73
C PRO A 159 50.81 30.52 39.74
N LEU A 160 50.83 29.19 39.91
CA LEU A 160 51.69 28.29 39.14
C LEU A 160 51.17 27.99 37.73
N VAL A 161 49.86 28.13 37.49
CA VAL A 161 49.25 27.89 36.18
C VAL A 161 49.45 29.08 35.23
N ALA A 162 49.47 30.30 35.76
CA ALA A 162 49.69 31.50 34.95
C ALA A 162 51.13 31.62 34.42
N GLU A 163 52.11 31.13 35.19
CA GLU A 163 53.52 31.18 34.82
C GLU A 163 53.88 30.12 33.76
N ALA A 164 53.20 28.97 33.77
CA ALA A 164 53.39 27.91 32.78
C ALA A 164 52.88 28.29 31.36
N ILE A 165 51.82 29.10 31.28
CA ILE A 165 51.24 29.53 29.99
C ILE A 165 52.09 30.64 29.34
N ALA A 166 52.76 31.48 30.14
CA ALA A 166 53.59 32.57 29.61
C ALA A 166 54.96 32.11 29.06
N ALA A 167 55.39 30.89 29.38
CA ALA A 167 56.71 30.36 29.01
C ALA A 167 56.73 29.50 27.73
N ASP A 168 55.56 29.20 27.13
CA ASP A 168 55.45 28.30 25.97
C ASP A 168 55.38 29.09 24.65
N SER A 169 56.50 29.13 23.92
CA SER A 169 56.63 29.82 22.63
C SER A 169 55.81 29.18 21.50
N THR A 170 55.31 27.94 21.67
CA THR A 170 54.52 27.26 20.63
C THR A 170 53.12 27.87 20.48
N VAL A 171 52.59 28.47 21.55
CA VAL A 171 51.29 29.15 21.55
C VAL A 171 51.37 30.50 20.82
N THR A 172 52.52 31.16 20.87
CA THR A 172 52.74 32.47 20.22
C THR A 172 52.99 32.31 18.71
N ASP A 173 53.68 31.25 18.31
CA ASP A 173 53.95 30.94 16.89
C ASP A 173 52.68 30.51 16.12
N ALA A 174 51.77 29.78 16.77
CA ALA A 174 50.49 29.38 16.18
C ALA A 174 49.57 30.59 15.91
N ALA A 175 49.61 31.61 16.76
CA ALA A 175 48.82 32.83 16.59
C ALA A 175 49.33 33.70 15.42
N ALA A 176 50.64 33.73 15.18
CA ALA A 176 51.23 34.50 14.08
C ALA A 176 51.00 33.87 12.69
N ALA A 177 50.89 32.54 12.61
CA ALA A 177 50.59 31.83 11.37
C ALA A 177 49.13 32.04 10.91
N ALA A 178 48.18 32.12 11.84
CA ALA A 178 46.77 32.36 11.54
C ALA A 178 46.51 33.76 10.95
N VAL A 179 47.24 34.78 11.42
CA VAL A 179 47.04 36.18 10.97
C VAL A 179 47.57 36.41 9.55
N ASN A 180 48.60 35.68 9.10
CA ASN A 180 49.21 35.89 7.79
C ASN A 180 48.48 35.15 6.64
N GLY A 181 47.71 34.09 6.94
CA GLY A 181 46.91 33.37 5.93
C GLY A 181 45.67 34.16 5.45
N GLU A 182 45.13 35.05 6.30
CA GLU A 182 43.86 35.72 6.05
C GLU A 182 43.97 36.94 5.10
N LEU A 183 45.17 37.50 4.93
CA LEU A 183 45.41 38.67 4.07
C LEU A 183 45.56 38.36 2.58
N ALA A 184 45.90 37.11 2.21
CA ALA A 184 46.11 36.72 0.82
C ALA A 184 44.80 36.44 0.05
N ILE A 185 43.72 36.06 0.75
CA ILE A 185 42.44 35.66 0.14
C ILE A 185 41.50 36.86 -0.06
N ARG A 186 41.61 37.89 0.79
CA ARG A 186 40.75 39.10 0.72
C ARG A 186 40.95 39.96 -0.54
N SER A 187 42.03 39.77 -1.30
CA SER A 187 42.30 40.55 -2.52
C SER A 187 41.59 40.05 -3.79
N LEU A 188 41.00 38.84 -3.79
CA LEU A 188 40.55 38.20 -5.03
C LEU A 188 39.03 38.24 -5.30
N LEU A 189 38.18 38.63 -4.33
CA LEU A 189 36.73 38.34 -4.37
C LEU A 189 35.80 39.54 -4.08
N GLN A 190 36.24 40.78 -4.33
CA GLN A 190 35.37 41.97 -4.26
C GLN A 190 34.70 42.29 -5.61
N SER A 191 33.73 41.48 -6.06
CA SER A 191 32.73 41.97 -7.03
C SER A 191 31.54 41.01 -7.21
N ALA A 192 30.66 40.90 -6.22
CA ALA A 192 29.21 40.69 -6.37
C ALA A 192 28.59 40.32 -5.01
N PHE A 193 27.33 40.68 -4.82
CA PHE A 193 26.41 40.27 -3.74
C PHE A 193 26.25 41.22 -2.54
N SER A 194 24.99 41.24 -2.08
CA SER A 194 24.22 42.31 -1.42
C SER A 194 24.73 42.81 -0.06
N ASP A 195 24.28 44.00 0.32
CA ASP A 195 24.67 44.79 1.50
C ASP A 195 24.41 44.17 2.90
N GLU A 196 24.11 42.86 3.01
CA GLU A 196 24.10 42.13 4.29
C GLU A 196 25.38 41.29 4.40
N THR A 197 26.18 41.56 5.44
CA THR A 197 27.59 41.16 5.52
C THR A 197 27.84 39.66 5.70
N ASP A 198 26.83 38.85 6.01
CA ASP A 198 27.02 37.45 6.42
C ASP A 198 26.26 36.39 5.62
N VAL A 199 25.48 36.73 4.57
CA VAL A 199 24.73 35.75 3.76
C VAL A 199 25.36 35.59 2.38
N GLU A 200 25.72 34.36 2.00
CA GLU A 200 26.37 34.06 0.72
C GLU A 200 25.38 33.53 -0.33
N LEU A 201 24.37 32.77 0.09
CA LEU A 201 23.33 32.21 -0.78
C LEU A 201 21.96 32.25 -0.08
N ALA A 202 20.96 32.78 -0.78
CA ALA A 202 19.57 32.73 -0.34
C ALA A 202 18.64 32.42 -1.53
N ILE A 203 17.68 31.52 -1.31
CA ILE A 203 16.60 31.26 -2.28
C ILE A 203 15.32 31.89 -1.72
N THR A 204 14.69 32.76 -2.52
CA THR A 204 13.45 33.45 -2.16
C THR A 204 12.27 32.97 -2.99
N ASP A 205 11.06 33.00 -2.40
CA ASP A 205 9.82 32.83 -3.15
C ASP A 205 9.45 34.09 -3.97
N GLU A 206 8.37 34.01 -4.75
CA GLU A 206 7.88 35.11 -5.60
C GLU A 206 7.45 36.36 -4.81
N ALA A 207 7.23 36.23 -3.49
CA ALA A 207 6.93 37.35 -2.59
C ALA A 207 8.19 37.91 -1.91
N GLY A 208 9.39 37.43 -2.29
CA GLY A 208 10.68 37.84 -1.71
C GLY A 208 10.95 37.25 -0.32
N ARG A 209 10.19 36.24 0.12
CA ARG A 209 10.40 35.60 1.42
C ARG A 209 11.48 34.52 1.29
N ARG A 210 12.44 34.54 2.21
CA ARG A 210 13.58 33.64 2.22
C ARG A 210 13.19 32.24 2.73
N ASN A 211 13.77 31.19 2.16
CA ASN A 211 13.48 29.80 2.52
C ASN A 211 14.44 29.25 3.60
N PHE A 212 14.31 27.97 3.95
CA PHE A 212 15.14 27.32 4.98
C PHE A 212 16.55 26.94 4.49
N LEU A 213 16.91 27.19 3.23
CA LEU A 213 18.21 26.88 2.63
C LEU A 213 18.98 28.19 2.44
N GLU A 214 19.49 28.73 3.54
CA GLU A 214 20.40 29.89 3.54
C GLU A 214 21.75 29.47 4.12
N ALA A 215 22.83 29.90 3.49
CA ALA A 215 24.19 29.67 3.98
C ALA A 215 24.90 31.00 4.27
N THR A 216 25.60 31.04 5.40
CA THR A 216 26.59 32.07 5.70
C THR A 216 27.85 31.86 4.86
N LYS A 217 28.73 32.87 4.86
CA LYS A 217 29.98 32.89 4.06
C LYS A 217 31.01 31.81 4.40
N ASP A 218 30.77 31.05 5.48
CA ASP A 218 31.57 29.90 5.91
C ASP A 218 30.90 28.56 5.53
N GLY A 219 29.83 28.59 4.73
CA GLY A 219 29.07 27.41 4.30
C GLY A 219 28.15 26.85 5.39
N THR A 220 28.05 27.48 6.56
CA THR A 220 27.14 27.03 7.62
C THR A 220 25.72 27.56 7.42
N PRO A 221 24.67 26.88 7.90
CA PRO A 221 23.32 27.40 7.78
C PRO A 221 23.17 28.70 8.57
N THR A 222 22.49 29.72 8.03
CA THR A 222 22.24 30.98 8.77
C THR A 222 21.45 30.73 10.05
N THR A 223 21.48 31.66 11.01
CA THR A 223 20.66 31.55 12.23
C THR A 223 19.17 31.40 11.91
N LEU A 224 18.68 32.02 10.84
CA LEU A 224 17.30 31.86 10.38
C LEU A 224 17.06 30.45 9.83
N SER A 225 17.96 29.93 9.00
CA SER A 225 17.91 28.55 8.52
C SER A 225 17.94 27.54 9.68
N GLN A 226 18.83 27.74 10.67
CA GLN A 226 18.90 26.92 11.87
C GLN A 226 17.61 26.98 12.71
N GLN A 227 16.98 28.16 12.84
CA GLN A 227 15.70 28.32 13.55
C GLN A 227 14.54 27.64 12.82
N LEU A 228 14.47 27.77 11.49
CA LEU A 228 13.46 27.12 10.66
C LEU A 228 13.64 25.60 10.68
N LEU A 229 14.88 25.10 10.57
CA LEU A 229 15.21 23.68 10.71
C LEU A 229 14.87 23.17 12.11
N ALA A 230 15.14 23.94 13.17
CA ALA A 230 14.79 23.57 14.54
C ALA A 230 13.28 23.53 14.79
N GLN A 231 12.50 24.40 14.13
CA GLN A 231 11.03 24.35 14.19
C GLN A 231 10.45 23.13 13.48
N VAL A 232 11.10 22.67 12.40
CA VAL A 232 10.64 21.50 11.63
C VAL A 232 11.13 20.18 12.24
N PHE A 233 12.35 20.14 12.80
CA PHE A 233 13.04 18.90 13.16
C PHE A 233 13.51 18.78 14.62
N GLY A 234 13.42 19.83 15.45
CA GLY A 234 13.95 19.85 16.82
C GLY A 234 15.42 20.27 16.93
N LEU A 235 16.00 20.16 18.15
CA LEU A 235 17.35 20.66 18.50
C LEU A 235 18.44 20.16 17.54
N PHE A 236 19.19 21.11 16.97
CA PHE A 236 20.23 20.91 15.96
C PHE A 236 21.63 21.07 16.58
N GLN A 237 22.54 20.11 16.34
CA GLN A 237 23.98 20.31 16.46
C GLN A 237 24.62 19.81 15.15
N GLY A 238 25.34 20.69 14.45
CA GLY A 238 26.12 20.30 13.27
C GLY A 238 27.45 19.69 13.70
N LEU A 239 27.70 18.43 13.32
CA LEU A 239 29.01 17.80 13.44
C LEU A 239 29.44 17.27 12.08
N ALA A 240 30.68 17.57 11.69
CA ALA A 240 31.29 17.00 10.50
C ALA A 240 31.62 15.52 10.76
N TYR A 241 31.08 14.61 9.95
CA TYR A 241 31.42 13.19 9.96
C TYR A 241 32.20 12.85 8.68
N GLU A 242 33.24 12.03 8.80
CA GLU A 242 34.05 11.57 7.66
C GLU A 242 33.16 10.84 6.63
N GLY A 243 33.12 11.31 5.38
CA GLY A 243 32.27 10.77 4.32
C GLY A 243 30.99 11.57 4.03
N TYR A 244 30.67 12.59 4.83
CA TYR A 244 29.48 13.41 4.68
C TYR A 244 29.75 14.91 4.76
N SER A 245 29.27 15.64 3.76
CA SER A 245 29.32 17.10 3.71
C SER A 245 28.32 17.74 4.67
N PHE A 246 27.24 17.01 5.02
CA PHE A 246 26.19 17.44 5.94
C PHE A 246 25.49 16.22 6.57
N VAL A 247 25.33 16.21 7.89
CA VAL A 247 24.48 15.25 8.62
C VAL A 247 23.78 15.99 9.76
N ALA A 248 22.45 15.96 9.78
CA ALA A 248 21.70 16.39 10.97
C ALA A 248 21.79 15.28 12.01
N VAL A 249 22.34 15.51 13.19
CA VAL A 249 22.33 14.53 14.30
C VAL A 249 21.33 14.95 15.37
N ASP A 250 20.76 13.97 16.08
CA ASP A 250 19.94 14.26 17.27
C ASP A 250 20.80 14.47 18.53
N ALA A 251 20.16 14.78 19.66
CA ALA A 251 20.84 15.02 20.94
C ALA A 251 21.62 13.81 21.51
N PHE A 252 21.56 12.65 20.85
CA PHE A 252 22.28 11.43 21.20
C PHE A 252 23.35 11.08 20.16
N ASP A 253 23.72 12.02 19.28
CA ASP A 253 24.77 11.88 18.26
C ASP A 253 24.45 10.79 17.21
N ARG A 254 23.16 10.52 16.99
CA ARG A 254 22.70 9.59 15.95
C ARG A 254 22.52 10.34 14.65
N ALA A 255 23.17 9.88 13.58
CA ALA A 255 22.97 10.38 12.22
C ALA A 255 21.48 10.36 11.87
N GLY A 256 20.95 11.56 11.65
CA GLY A 256 19.56 11.81 11.37
C GLY A 256 19.22 11.64 9.90
N VAL A 257 17.96 11.96 9.65
CA VAL A 257 17.19 11.55 8.48
C VAL A 257 17.68 12.17 7.16
N ILE A 258 18.43 13.28 7.22
CA ILE A 258 18.95 14.00 6.05
C ILE A 258 20.47 14.07 6.16
N ALA A 259 21.14 13.41 5.22
CA ALA A 259 22.58 13.42 5.05
C ALA A 259 22.93 13.66 3.59
N GLN A 260 24.05 14.34 3.33
CA GLN A 260 24.63 14.47 1.99
C GLN A 260 26.05 13.93 2.05
N THR A 261 26.39 13.05 1.12
CA THR A 261 27.73 12.47 1.02
C THR A 261 28.72 13.49 0.45
N ASP A 262 30.01 13.30 0.71
CA ASP A 262 31.08 14.23 0.26
C ASP A 262 31.13 14.45 -1.27
N ASP A 263 30.58 13.52 -2.05
CA ASP A 263 30.44 13.62 -3.51
C ASP A 263 29.19 14.40 -3.96
N GLY A 264 28.42 14.96 -3.02
CA GLY A 264 27.18 15.69 -3.26
C GLY A 264 25.95 14.79 -3.43
N GLY A 265 26.10 13.47 -3.30
CA GLY A 265 25.01 12.50 -3.36
C GLY A 265 24.10 12.53 -2.12
N TRP A 266 22.86 12.07 -2.31
CA TRP A 266 21.91 11.87 -1.20
C TRP A 266 21.76 10.37 -0.94
N PRO A 267 22.07 9.87 0.27
CA PRO A 267 21.81 8.49 0.64
C PRO A 267 20.32 8.13 0.47
N ALA A 268 20.03 6.87 0.17
CA ALA A 268 18.66 6.40 -0.08
C ALA A 268 17.68 6.74 1.06
N HIS A 269 18.14 6.67 2.32
CA HIS A 269 17.31 7.03 3.49
C HIS A 269 16.95 8.52 3.52
N SER A 270 17.84 9.41 3.07
CA SER A 270 17.57 10.85 2.97
C SER A 270 16.61 11.17 1.84
N VAL A 271 16.74 10.49 0.70
CA VAL A 271 15.78 10.59 -0.40
C VAL A 271 14.38 10.13 0.02
N GLU A 272 14.29 9.00 0.73
CA GLU A 272 13.03 8.45 1.21
C GLU A 272 12.36 9.38 2.23
N ALA A 273 13.14 9.97 3.11
CA ALA A 273 12.62 10.91 4.08
C ALA A 273 12.21 12.26 3.51
N MET A 274 12.98 12.80 2.56
CA MET A 274 12.57 13.98 1.80
C MET A 274 11.28 13.71 1.03
N ARG A 275 11.12 12.51 0.43
CA ARG A 275 9.86 12.08 -0.19
C ARG A 275 8.70 12.05 0.81
N ASN A 276 8.93 11.54 2.01
CA ASN A 276 7.92 11.51 3.08
C ASN A 276 7.55 12.91 3.58
N ALA A 277 8.51 13.85 3.64
CA ALA A 277 8.28 15.24 4.04
C ALA A 277 7.61 16.09 2.95
N LEU A 278 7.89 15.80 1.67
CA LEU A 278 7.26 16.43 0.51
C LEU A 278 5.90 15.82 0.17
N THR A 279 5.56 14.67 0.75
CA THR A 279 4.19 14.15 0.72
C THR A 279 3.35 15.07 1.61
N PRO A 280 2.28 15.72 1.10
CA PRO A 280 1.45 16.59 1.90
C PRO A 280 1.01 15.85 3.18
N PRO A 281 1.05 16.51 4.36
CA PRO A 281 0.53 15.90 5.58
C PRO A 281 -0.87 15.37 5.26
N ALA A 282 -1.09 14.09 5.58
CA ALA A 282 -2.33 13.42 5.23
C ALA A 282 -3.49 14.33 5.63
N ALA A 283 -4.37 14.67 4.69
CA ALA A 283 -5.59 15.34 5.05
C ALA A 283 -6.25 14.49 6.15
N LYS A 284 -6.49 15.06 7.33
CA LYS A 284 -7.13 14.38 8.45
C LYS A 284 -8.60 14.10 8.08
N LYS A 285 -8.76 13.10 7.23
CA LYS A 285 -9.99 12.73 6.52
C LYS A 285 -10.01 11.23 6.31
N ILE A 286 -11.10 10.60 6.70
CA ILE A 286 -11.39 9.21 6.32
C ILE A 286 -12.30 9.21 5.10
N THR A 287 -11.95 8.45 4.08
CA THR A 287 -12.82 8.20 2.93
C THR A 287 -13.10 6.71 2.83
N THR A 288 -14.36 6.30 2.93
CA THR A 288 -14.74 4.90 2.71
C THR A 288 -15.14 4.67 1.26
N ILE A 289 -14.65 3.59 0.66
CA ILE A 289 -15.10 3.03 -0.61
C ILE A 289 -15.71 1.69 -0.28
N GLY A 290 -17.01 1.50 -0.54
CA GLY A 290 -17.64 0.28 -0.07
C GLY A 290 -19.09 0.05 -0.43
N HIS A 291 -19.64 -1.00 0.16
CA HIS A 291 -21.02 -1.43 -0.01
C HIS A 291 -21.93 -0.77 1.05
N SER A 292 -23.04 -1.44 1.38
CA SER A 292 -24.07 -0.99 2.33
C SER A 292 -23.57 -0.61 3.73
N PHE A 293 -22.42 -1.10 4.19
CA PHE A 293 -21.89 -0.72 5.51
C PHE A 293 -21.33 0.71 5.51
N THR A 294 -20.93 1.18 4.33
CA THR A 294 -20.33 2.51 4.16
C THR A 294 -21.30 3.53 3.55
N SER A 295 -22.45 3.10 3.05
CA SER A 295 -23.31 3.88 2.13
C SER A 295 -23.91 5.15 2.71
N ASN A 296 -24.17 5.17 4.02
CA ASN A 296 -24.67 6.34 4.74
C ASN A 296 -23.56 7.13 5.45
N GLY A 297 -22.29 6.76 5.25
CA GLY A 297 -21.15 7.39 5.89
C GLY A 297 -20.96 7.04 7.37
N THR A 298 -21.81 6.20 7.96
CA THR A 298 -21.72 5.83 9.40
C THR A 298 -20.36 5.23 9.74
N GLU A 299 -19.86 4.28 8.95
CA GLU A 299 -18.54 3.68 9.22
C GLU A 299 -17.42 4.74 9.18
N ALA A 300 -17.42 5.60 8.18
CA ALA A 300 -16.45 6.68 8.05
C ALA A 300 -16.54 7.69 9.21
N ASP A 301 -17.76 7.95 9.69
CA ASP A 301 -18.05 8.85 10.81
C ASP A 301 -17.50 8.33 12.14
N TYR A 302 -17.72 7.04 12.43
CA TYR A 302 -17.17 6.40 13.63
C TYR A 302 -15.63 6.38 13.57
N LEU A 303 -15.04 6.07 12.42
CA LEU A 303 -13.58 6.04 12.25
C LEU A 303 -12.96 7.42 12.43
N ARG A 304 -13.48 8.47 11.79
CA ARG A 304 -12.94 9.84 12.00
C ARG A 304 -13.04 10.26 13.45
N THR A 305 -14.12 9.86 14.15
CA THR A 305 -14.36 10.25 15.54
C THR A 305 -13.36 9.56 16.46
N ALA A 306 -13.13 8.25 16.29
CA ALA A 306 -12.12 7.50 17.04
C ALA A 306 -10.68 7.99 16.77
N LEU A 307 -10.43 8.57 15.60
CA LEU A 307 -9.14 9.16 15.23
C LEU A 307 -8.97 10.62 15.69
N GLY A 308 -10.05 11.29 16.11
CA GLY A 308 -10.03 12.72 16.43
C GLY A 308 -9.86 13.60 15.19
N TRP A 309 -10.39 13.16 14.04
CA TRP A 309 -10.22 13.82 12.76
C TRP A 309 -11.46 14.65 12.38
N PRO A 310 -11.27 15.81 11.74
CA PRO A 310 -12.35 16.78 11.51
C PRO A 310 -13.32 16.40 10.40
N SER A 311 -12.95 15.49 9.50
CA SER A 311 -13.73 15.25 8.28
C SER A 311 -13.78 13.78 7.88
N HIS A 312 -14.82 13.43 7.15
CA HIS A 312 -14.92 12.16 6.45
C HIS A 312 -15.63 12.37 5.11
N ALA A 313 -15.53 11.37 4.24
CA ALA A 313 -16.36 11.22 3.06
C ALA A 313 -16.70 9.73 2.89
N THR A 314 -17.72 9.46 2.11
CA THR A 314 -18.04 8.10 1.69
C THR A 314 -18.36 8.10 0.21
N LEU A 315 -17.79 7.14 -0.49
CA LEU A 315 -18.10 6.77 -1.85
C LEU A 315 -18.91 5.46 -1.89
N GLY A 316 -19.44 5.03 -0.75
CA GLY A 316 -20.17 3.79 -0.61
C GLY A 316 -21.60 3.88 -1.13
N VAL A 317 -22.11 2.77 -1.68
CA VAL A 317 -23.50 2.62 -2.12
C VAL A 317 -24.00 1.23 -1.72
N GLY A 318 -25.21 1.17 -1.15
CA GLY A 318 -25.80 -0.10 -0.73
C GLY A 318 -26.23 -0.96 -1.92
N GLY A 319 -25.99 -2.27 -1.83
CA GLY A 319 -26.37 -3.25 -2.86
C GLY A 319 -25.40 -3.35 -4.04
N GLU A 320 -24.38 -2.49 -4.13
CA GLU A 320 -23.35 -2.61 -5.17
C GLU A 320 -22.30 -3.67 -4.80
N ILE A 321 -21.80 -4.35 -5.83
CA ILE A 321 -20.68 -5.28 -5.79
C ILE A 321 -19.36 -4.54 -6.06
N ALA A 322 -18.22 -5.18 -5.83
CA ALA A 322 -16.91 -4.52 -5.88
C ALA A 322 -16.63 -3.87 -7.26
N SER A 323 -16.98 -4.54 -8.35
CA SER A 323 -16.74 -4.09 -9.73
C SER A 323 -17.55 -2.85 -10.07
N THR A 324 -18.82 -2.79 -9.64
CA THR A 324 -19.68 -1.63 -9.88
C THR A 324 -19.27 -0.45 -9.02
N ILE A 325 -18.82 -0.69 -7.78
CA ILE A 325 -18.20 0.33 -6.93
C ILE A 325 -16.93 0.88 -7.60
N ALA A 326 -16.01 -0.01 -8.01
CA ALA A 326 -14.74 0.37 -8.63
C ALA A 326 -14.95 1.18 -9.91
N ALA A 327 -15.91 0.78 -10.74
CA ALA A 327 -16.20 1.50 -11.97
C ALA A 327 -16.87 2.86 -11.71
N ARG A 328 -17.75 2.94 -10.71
CA ARG A 328 -18.38 4.21 -10.31
C ARG A 328 -17.36 5.22 -9.83
N ILE A 329 -16.32 4.81 -9.13
CA ILE A 329 -15.25 5.71 -8.71
C ILE A 329 -14.19 5.93 -9.81
N GLY A 330 -14.30 5.26 -10.96
CA GLY A 330 -13.34 5.36 -12.06
C GLY A 330 -12.06 4.55 -11.88
N ALA A 331 -12.01 3.65 -10.89
CA ALA A 331 -10.93 2.67 -10.74
C ALA A 331 -11.04 1.53 -11.76
N LEU A 332 -12.24 1.27 -12.26
CA LEU A 332 -12.48 0.52 -13.49
C LEU A 332 -13.17 1.41 -14.51
N VAL A 333 -12.95 1.11 -15.80
CA VAL A 333 -13.48 1.91 -16.89
C VAL A 333 -14.80 1.30 -17.39
N TRP A 334 -15.86 2.11 -17.43
CA TRP A 334 -17.06 1.79 -18.21
C TRP A 334 -16.88 2.25 -19.64
N GLU A 335 -17.12 1.38 -20.60
CA GLU A 335 -17.42 1.81 -21.97
C GLU A 335 -18.92 2.08 -22.07
N LEU A 336 -19.27 3.28 -22.54
CA LEU A 336 -20.64 3.62 -22.88
C LEU A 336 -20.82 3.61 -24.40
N HIS A 337 -21.93 3.03 -24.84
CA HIS A 337 -22.34 2.92 -26.23
C HIS A 337 -23.64 3.72 -26.42
N PRO A 338 -23.57 4.99 -26.86
CA PRO A 338 -24.76 5.74 -27.25
C PRO A 338 -25.59 4.96 -28.28
N VAL A 339 -26.88 4.77 -27.98
CA VAL A 339 -27.81 4.14 -28.92
C VAL A 339 -27.87 5.02 -30.18
N GLY A 340 -27.67 4.39 -31.34
CA GLY A 340 -27.53 5.09 -32.61
C GLY A 340 -26.10 5.59 -32.92
N GLY A 341 -25.12 5.30 -32.06
CA GLY A 341 -23.69 5.53 -32.31
C GLY A 341 -23.25 6.99 -32.31
N SER A 342 -24.01 7.88 -31.67
CA SER A 342 -23.71 9.32 -31.65
C SER A 342 -24.23 9.99 -30.38
N ILE A 343 -23.48 10.96 -29.86
CA ILE A 343 -23.93 11.85 -28.80
C ILE A 343 -24.64 13.04 -29.48
N PRO A 344 -25.94 13.31 -29.17
CA PRO A 344 -26.75 14.30 -29.87
C PRO A 344 -26.33 15.73 -29.55
N THR A 345 -26.74 16.70 -30.37
CA THR A 345 -26.39 18.13 -30.18
C THR A 345 -26.78 18.68 -28.81
N THR A 346 -27.89 18.21 -28.24
CA THR A 346 -28.39 18.50 -26.90
C THR A 346 -29.32 17.37 -26.44
N GLY A 347 -29.66 17.35 -25.15
CA GLY A 347 -30.58 16.37 -24.56
C GLY A 347 -29.95 15.01 -24.24
N PRO A 348 -30.74 14.10 -23.64
CA PRO A 348 -30.27 12.77 -23.26
C PRO A 348 -30.14 11.85 -24.47
N VAL A 349 -29.17 10.94 -24.42
CA VAL A 349 -29.07 9.76 -25.29
C VAL A 349 -29.01 8.52 -24.43
N GLU A 350 -29.79 7.50 -24.78
CA GLU A 350 -29.70 6.19 -24.12
C GLU A 350 -28.31 5.60 -24.38
N VAL A 351 -27.72 4.99 -23.36
CA VAL A 351 -26.41 4.34 -23.46
C VAL A 351 -26.49 2.90 -22.97
N GLN A 352 -25.84 2.01 -23.69
CA GLN A 352 -25.51 0.68 -23.17
C GLN A 352 -24.18 0.77 -22.42
N LEU A 353 -24.05 0.05 -21.31
CA LEU A 353 -22.82 -0.01 -20.52
C LEU A 353 -22.10 -1.31 -20.84
N ASP A 354 -20.78 -1.26 -20.96
CA ASP A 354 -19.91 -2.43 -20.96
C ASP A 354 -18.76 -2.19 -19.96
N LEU A 355 -18.34 -3.25 -19.26
CA LEU A 355 -17.14 -3.22 -18.43
C LEU A 355 -16.01 -3.79 -19.27
N GLU A 356 -15.13 -2.91 -19.75
CA GLU A 356 -14.08 -3.22 -20.72
C GLU A 356 -13.33 -4.51 -20.34
N GLY A 357 -13.29 -5.46 -21.27
CA GLY A 357 -12.43 -6.65 -21.18
C GLY A 357 -12.84 -7.72 -20.16
N ARG A 358 -13.94 -7.56 -19.41
CA ARG A 358 -14.37 -8.58 -18.42
C ARG A 358 -15.54 -9.46 -18.85
N GLY A 359 -16.21 -9.14 -19.97
CA GLY A 359 -17.32 -9.95 -20.50
C GLY A 359 -18.46 -10.17 -19.50
N ILE A 360 -18.62 -9.25 -18.53
CA ILE A 360 -19.63 -9.38 -17.48
C ILE A 360 -20.99 -9.10 -18.09
N ALA A 361 -21.82 -10.14 -18.19
CA ALA A 361 -23.15 -10.03 -18.78
C ALA A 361 -24.06 -9.12 -17.94
N LEU A 362 -24.70 -8.20 -18.66
CA LEU A 362 -25.54 -7.09 -18.25
C LEU A 362 -26.86 -7.47 -17.53
N ASN A 363 -26.93 -8.59 -16.83
CA ASN A 363 -28.02 -8.89 -15.90
C ASN A 363 -27.57 -8.97 -14.42
N THR A 364 -26.26 -8.84 -14.16
CA THR A 364 -25.68 -9.14 -12.82
C THR A 364 -24.79 -8.04 -12.23
N ALA A 365 -24.33 -7.02 -12.99
CA ALA A 365 -23.40 -6.01 -12.46
C ALA A 365 -23.60 -4.62 -13.08
N TRP A 366 -24.35 -3.74 -12.41
CA TRP A 366 -24.54 -2.35 -12.86
C TRP A 366 -24.47 -1.35 -11.70
N PRO A 367 -23.98 -0.12 -11.94
CA PRO A 367 -23.98 0.91 -10.92
C PRO A 367 -25.41 1.34 -10.59
N LEU A 368 -25.78 1.30 -9.32
CA LEU A 368 -27.11 1.73 -8.89
C LEU A 368 -27.29 3.25 -9.00
N LEU A 369 -26.19 3.99 -9.24
CA LEU A 369 -26.10 5.45 -9.34
C LEU A 369 -26.86 6.14 -8.19
N TRP A 370 -26.95 5.50 -7.02
CA TRP A 370 -27.74 6.00 -5.89
C TRP A 370 -27.00 7.13 -5.18
N SER A 371 -27.73 8.16 -4.72
CA SER A 371 -27.25 9.18 -3.80
C SER A 371 -26.66 8.64 -2.50
N ASN A 372 -25.56 9.28 -2.12
CA ASN A 372 -24.99 9.17 -0.80
C ASN A 372 -25.37 10.42 0.00
N VAL A 373 -26.24 10.25 0.99
CA VAL A 373 -26.81 11.36 1.80
C VAL A 373 -25.74 12.09 2.62
N ALA A 374 -24.56 11.47 2.87
CA ALA A 374 -23.57 11.99 3.80
C ALA A 374 -22.60 13.05 3.22
N THR A 375 -22.52 13.22 1.90
CA THR A 375 -21.63 14.21 1.27
C THR A 375 -22.34 15.48 0.81
N GLY A 376 -23.67 15.55 0.96
CA GLY A 376 -24.48 16.60 0.33
C GLY A 376 -24.45 16.55 -1.21
N GLN A 377 -23.89 15.49 -1.80
CA GLN A 377 -23.88 15.25 -3.24
C GLN A 377 -24.92 14.18 -3.58
N ASN A 378 -26.10 14.67 -3.90
CA ASN A 378 -27.20 13.87 -4.42
C ASN A 378 -26.74 13.21 -5.74
N ASN A 379 -26.75 11.87 -5.79
CA ASN A 379 -26.99 11.09 -7.02
C ASN A 379 -28.44 10.59 -7.02
N ASP A 380 -29.38 11.43 -6.60
CA ASP A 380 -30.80 11.13 -6.78
C ASP A 380 -31.00 11.02 -8.30
N GLY A 381 -31.94 10.21 -8.79
CA GLY A 381 -32.27 10.08 -10.22
C GLY A 381 -32.62 11.39 -10.97
N LEU A 382 -32.37 12.56 -10.38
CA LEU A 382 -32.43 13.90 -10.96
C LEU A 382 -31.05 14.51 -11.29
N THR A 383 -29.95 14.12 -10.61
CA THR A 383 -28.62 14.78 -10.75
C THR A 383 -27.58 13.97 -11.54
N GLY A 384 -27.64 12.64 -11.50
CA GLY A 384 -26.75 11.75 -12.27
C GLY A 384 -25.28 11.80 -11.87
N LEU A 385 -24.52 10.78 -12.29
CA LEU A 385 -23.08 10.73 -12.10
C LEU A 385 -22.39 11.66 -13.09
N ARG A 386 -21.70 12.69 -12.59
CA ARG A 386 -20.93 13.63 -13.40
C ARG A 386 -19.67 12.99 -13.93
N GLY A 387 -19.32 13.32 -15.17
CA GLY A 387 -18.12 12.82 -15.82
C GLY A 387 -18.00 13.30 -17.26
N SER A 388 -17.20 12.60 -18.04
CA SER A 388 -17.09 12.85 -19.48
C SER A 388 -17.18 11.57 -20.28
N LEU A 389 -17.83 11.65 -21.45
CA LEU A 389 -17.89 10.59 -22.45
C LEU A 389 -17.26 11.10 -23.75
N ALA A 390 -16.25 10.40 -24.28
CA ALA A 390 -15.50 10.84 -25.47
C ALA A 390 -14.97 12.29 -25.34
N GLY A 391 -14.53 12.68 -24.13
CA GLY A 391 -14.08 14.03 -23.82
C GLY A 391 -15.19 15.09 -23.69
N ILE A 392 -16.46 14.72 -23.85
CA ILE A 392 -17.61 15.62 -23.69
C ILE A 392 -18.08 15.60 -22.23
N PRO A 393 -18.04 16.72 -21.49
CA PRO A 393 -18.57 16.79 -20.13
C PRO A 393 -20.09 16.58 -20.11
N GLY A 394 -20.57 15.83 -19.12
CA GLY A 394 -21.98 15.52 -18.96
C GLY A 394 -22.30 14.77 -17.67
N LYS A 395 -23.47 14.14 -17.67
CA LYS A 395 -23.94 13.27 -16.60
C LYS A 395 -24.51 11.97 -17.14
N LEU A 396 -24.25 10.89 -16.42
CA LEU A 396 -24.89 9.58 -16.59
C LEU A 396 -26.06 9.47 -15.59
N THR A 397 -27.26 9.18 -16.07
CA THR A 397 -28.47 9.01 -15.26
C THR A 397 -29.11 7.65 -15.51
N ILE A 398 -29.90 7.18 -14.55
CA ILE A 398 -30.68 5.95 -14.66
C ILE A 398 -32.18 6.28 -14.57
N THR A 399 -32.97 5.72 -15.49
CA THR A 399 -34.43 5.74 -15.45
C THR A 399 -34.90 4.33 -15.10
N ARG A 400 -35.73 4.22 -14.06
CA ARG A 400 -36.29 2.93 -13.60
C ARG A 400 -37.70 2.71 -14.14
N PRO A 401 -38.16 1.44 -14.27
CA PRO A 401 -39.53 1.12 -14.65
C PRO A 401 -40.58 1.81 -13.76
N ALA A 402 -41.70 2.23 -14.34
CA ALA A 402 -42.79 2.90 -13.64
C ALA A 402 -43.38 2.03 -12.50
N GLY A 403 -43.71 2.65 -11.37
CA GLY A 403 -44.29 1.97 -10.20
C GLY A 403 -43.25 1.33 -9.27
N THR A 404 -41.96 1.54 -9.52
CA THR A 404 -40.87 1.06 -8.66
C THR A 404 -40.45 2.17 -7.69
N THR A 405 -40.41 1.86 -6.39
CA THR A 405 -39.79 2.74 -5.38
C THR A 405 -38.27 2.54 -5.39
N SER A 406 -37.53 3.59 -4.99
CA SER A 406 -36.07 3.55 -4.84
C SER A 406 -35.65 2.33 -4.01
N GLY A 407 -34.84 1.43 -4.60
CA GLY A 407 -34.44 0.16 -3.99
C GLY A 407 -33.01 -0.22 -4.35
N ALA A 408 -32.34 -0.98 -3.45
CA ALA A 408 -30.89 -1.25 -3.48
C ALA A 408 -30.53 -2.37 -4.46
N ALA A 409 -31.43 -2.61 -5.41
CA ALA A 409 -31.32 -3.63 -6.41
C ALA A 409 -31.64 -3.01 -7.77
N HIS A 410 -30.91 -3.47 -8.77
CA HIS A 410 -31.19 -3.22 -10.17
C HIS A 410 -32.51 -3.89 -10.56
N LEU A 411 -33.28 -3.26 -11.43
CA LEU A 411 -34.56 -3.79 -11.90
C LEU A 411 -34.48 -4.11 -13.39
N ALA A 412 -35.15 -5.19 -13.79
CA ALA A 412 -35.32 -5.51 -15.20
C ALA A 412 -36.06 -4.34 -15.88
N GLY A 413 -35.39 -3.68 -16.83
CA GLY A 413 -35.90 -2.49 -17.51
C GLY A 413 -35.32 -1.16 -17.04
N ASP A 414 -34.33 -1.15 -16.14
CA ASP A 414 -33.53 0.04 -15.89
C ASP A 414 -32.80 0.47 -17.19
N GLN A 415 -32.87 1.76 -17.52
CA GLN A 415 -32.25 2.37 -18.70
C GLN A 415 -31.30 3.49 -18.32
N TYR A 416 -30.14 3.55 -18.96
CA TYR A 416 -29.14 4.57 -18.69
C TYR A 416 -29.10 5.62 -19.79
N PHE A 417 -28.86 6.86 -19.40
CA PHE A 417 -28.80 8.00 -20.31
C PHE A 417 -27.57 8.84 -20.03
N PHE A 418 -26.85 9.21 -21.08
CA PHE A 418 -25.84 10.27 -21.01
C PHE A 418 -26.45 11.58 -21.50
N THR A 419 -26.26 12.66 -20.74
CA THR A 419 -26.65 14.02 -21.15
C THR A 419 -25.43 14.92 -21.07
N ARG A 420 -25.03 15.52 -22.19
CA ARG A 420 -23.95 16.52 -22.20
C ARG A 420 -24.37 17.79 -21.45
N ASP A 421 -23.40 18.46 -20.84
CA ASP A 421 -23.65 19.66 -20.02
C ASP A 421 -23.97 20.90 -20.86
N THR A 422 -23.29 21.03 -22.01
CA THR A 422 -23.44 22.17 -22.92
C THR A 422 -23.83 21.66 -24.31
N ALA A 423 -24.82 22.31 -24.93
CA ALA A 423 -25.19 21.99 -26.30
C ALA A 423 -24.02 22.22 -27.26
N GLY A 424 -23.91 21.40 -28.30
CA GLY A 424 -22.81 21.45 -29.26
C GLY A 424 -23.11 20.67 -30.53
N ALA A 425 -22.10 20.44 -31.37
CA ALA A 425 -22.26 19.59 -32.55
C ALA A 425 -22.55 18.14 -32.15
N ALA A 426 -23.34 17.42 -32.95
CA ALA A 426 -23.50 15.98 -32.76
C ALA A 426 -22.14 15.31 -32.95
N THR A 427 -21.79 14.36 -32.07
CA THR A 427 -20.47 13.75 -32.03
C THR A 427 -20.59 12.25 -32.25
N PRO A 428 -20.07 11.72 -33.37
CA PRO A 428 -19.99 10.28 -33.57
C PRO A 428 -19.27 9.59 -32.41
N CYS A 429 -19.91 8.59 -31.82
CA CYS A 429 -19.42 7.87 -30.65
C CYS A 429 -20.05 6.48 -30.65
N ALA A 430 -19.38 5.50 -31.26
CA ALA A 430 -19.85 4.12 -31.26
C ALA A 430 -19.65 3.46 -29.88
N ARG A 431 -18.52 3.76 -29.24
CA ARG A 431 -18.15 3.37 -27.88
C ARG A 431 -17.11 4.36 -27.36
N ALA A 432 -17.16 4.69 -26.08
CA ALA A 432 -16.11 5.44 -25.42
C ALA A 432 -16.13 5.22 -23.91
N SER A 433 -14.96 5.34 -23.28
CA SER A 433 -14.81 5.30 -21.84
C SER A 433 -15.54 6.47 -21.17
N PHE A 434 -16.32 6.20 -20.13
CA PHE A 434 -16.88 7.21 -19.25
C PHE A 434 -15.96 7.43 -18.05
N MET A 435 -15.52 8.67 -17.87
CA MET A 435 -14.62 9.07 -16.78
C MET A 435 -15.39 9.85 -15.71
N PRO A 436 -15.65 9.28 -14.52
CA PRO A 436 -16.33 9.98 -13.45
C PRO A 436 -15.48 11.13 -12.88
N SER A 437 -16.08 12.29 -12.60
CA SER A 437 -15.34 13.49 -12.17
C SER A 437 -15.22 13.67 -10.65
N PHE A 438 -16.00 12.92 -9.85
CA PHE A 438 -16.13 13.17 -8.40
C PHE A 438 -15.08 12.46 -7.55
N ALA A 439 -14.69 11.25 -7.93
CA ALA A 439 -14.01 10.32 -7.02
C ALA A 439 -12.59 10.76 -6.65
N GLN A 440 -11.84 11.35 -7.58
CA GLN A 440 -10.44 11.76 -7.33
C GLN A 440 -10.32 12.83 -6.24
N THR A 441 -11.30 13.73 -6.12
CA THR A 441 -11.28 14.79 -5.09
C THR A 441 -11.60 14.27 -3.68
N ALA A 442 -12.28 13.12 -3.59
CA ALA A 442 -12.70 12.56 -2.32
C ALA A 442 -11.57 11.79 -1.60
N VAL A 443 -10.58 11.30 -2.34
CA VAL A 443 -9.56 10.34 -1.87
C VAL A 443 -8.22 10.97 -1.49
N GLY A 444 -8.20 12.20 -0.96
CA GLY A 444 -6.95 12.84 -0.50
C GLY A 444 -6.46 12.41 0.90
N GLY A 445 -7.31 11.72 1.68
CA GLY A 445 -7.07 11.33 3.07
C GLY A 445 -6.57 9.89 3.25
N VAL A 446 -6.97 9.21 4.33
CA VAL A 446 -6.85 7.75 4.43
C VAL A 446 -8.08 7.12 3.81
N VAL A 447 -7.86 6.17 2.90
CA VAL A 447 -8.93 5.44 2.22
C VAL A 447 -9.16 4.08 2.87
N ILE A 448 -10.43 3.78 3.19
CA ILE A 448 -10.88 2.51 3.75
C ILE A 448 -11.69 1.79 2.68
N ILE A 449 -11.27 0.59 2.29
CA ILE A 449 -11.89 -0.20 1.22
C ILE A 449 -12.64 -1.37 1.86
N HIS A 450 -13.95 -1.41 1.68
CA HIS A 450 -14.88 -2.38 2.29
C HIS A 450 -15.99 -2.73 1.27
N THR A 451 -15.67 -3.56 0.28
CA THR A 451 -16.42 -3.64 -0.99
C THR A 451 -16.95 -5.03 -1.35
N ALA A 452 -16.50 -6.10 -0.69
CA ALA A 452 -16.58 -7.45 -1.24
C ALA A 452 -17.90 -8.16 -0.98
N ILE A 453 -18.55 -7.95 0.18
CA ILE A 453 -19.62 -8.84 0.68
C ILE A 453 -20.74 -9.17 -0.34
N ASN A 454 -21.17 -8.21 -1.16
CA ASN A 454 -22.30 -8.40 -2.06
C ASN A 454 -21.98 -9.29 -3.26
N GLY A 455 -20.70 -9.45 -3.62
CA GLY A 455 -20.26 -10.32 -4.71
C GLY A 455 -19.80 -11.71 -4.24
N LEU A 456 -19.58 -11.90 -2.93
CA LEU A 456 -19.07 -13.14 -2.39
C LEU A 456 -20.15 -14.25 -2.39
N GLY A 457 -19.80 -15.40 -2.96
CA GLY A 457 -20.68 -16.58 -2.97
C GLY A 457 -21.79 -16.54 -4.03
N LEU A 458 -21.78 -15.56 -4.94
CA LEU A 458 -22.66 -15.55 -6.11
C LEU A 458 -22.20 -16.61 -7.13
N PRO A 459 -23.04 -17.62 -7.47
CA PRO A 459 -22.71 -18.61 -8.49
C PRO A 459 -22.58 -17.95 -9.86
N ASP A 460 -21.62 -18.42 -10.67
CA ASP A 460 -21.43 -18.04 -12.08
C ASP A 460 -21.19 -16.54 -12.36
N SER A 461 -20.78 -15.76 -11.36
CA SER A 461 -20.31 -14.40 -11.60
C SER A 461 -18.80 -14.41 -11.89
N ALA A 462 -18.39 -13.83 -13.03
CA ALA A 462 -16.98 -13.58 -13.35
C ALA A 462 -16.27 -12.74 -12.26
N GLU A 463 -17.03 -12.11 -11.36
CA GLU A 463 -16.55 -11.34 -10.21
C GLU A 463 -16.23 -12.20 -8.97
N SER A 464 -16.89 -13.36 -8.77
CA SER A 464 -16.57 -14.25 -7.64
C SER A 464 -15.11 -14.71 -7.68
N ASP A 465 -14.56 -14.89 -8.89
CA ASP A 465 -13.15 -15.24 -9.11
C ASP A 465 -12.19 -14.02 -9.05
N ASP A 466 -12.70 -12.81 -9.31
CA ASP A 466 -11.88 -11.62 -9.56
C ASP A 466 -12.14 -10.41 -8.62
N THR A 467 -12.93 -10.57 -7.57
CA THR A 467 -13.12 -9.53 -6.53
C THR A 467 -11.76 -9.03 -5.99
N PHE A 468 -10.77 -9.91 -5.94
CA PHE A 468 -9.38 -9.56 -5.62
C PHE A 468 -8.73 -8.61 -6.63
N GLY A 469 -8.83 -8.90 -7.93
CA GLY A 469 -8.28 -8.04 -8.97
C GLY A 469 -8.99 -6.70 -9.02
N VAL A 470 -10.29 -6.67 -8.73
CA VAL A 470 -11.06 -5.43 -8.62
C VAL A 470 -10.59 -4.57 -7.44
N VAL A 471 -10.44 -5.14 -6.24
CA VAL A 471 -9.93 -4.37 -5.09
C VAL A 471 -8.48 -3.93 -5.32
N GLN A 472 -7.67 -4.73 -6.01
CA GLN A 472 -6.34 -4.30 -6.44
C GLN A 472 -6.41 -3.11 -7.41
N ALA A 473 -7.33 -3.10 -8.38
CA ALA A 473 -7.52 -1.97 -9.28
C ALA A 473 -7.97 -0.69 -8.53
N ILE A 474 -8.80 -0.82 -7.48
CA ILE A 474 -9.13 0.32 -6.60
C ILE A 474 -7.87 0.86 -5.94
N ILE A 475 -7.01 -0.02 -5.40
CA ILE A 475 -5.75 0.36 -4.76
C ILE A 475 -4.82 1.07 -5.76
N ASP A 476 -4.64 0.51 -6.95
CA ASP A 476 -3.74 1.03 -7.99
C ASP A 476 -4.22 2.38 -8.55
N TRP A 477 -5.54 2.64 -8.49
CA TRP A 477 -6.14 3.91 -8.89
C TRP A 477 -5.91 5.05 -7.87
N LEU A 478 -5.60 4.73 -6.61
CA LEU A 478 -5.40 5.75 -5.59
C LEU A 478 -4.11 6.54 -5.84
N PRO A 479 -4.11 7.87 -5.66
CA PRO A 479 -2.93 8.71 -5.91
C PRO A 479 -1.86 8.62 -4.80
N HIS A 480 -2.01 7.69 -3.86
CA HIS A 480 -1.18 7.59 -2.66
C HIS A 480 -1.26 6.20 -2.02
N ASP A 481 -0.34 5.95 -1.09
CA ASP A 481 -0.27 4.68 -0.34
C ASP A 481 -1.02 4.68 1.00
N ARG A 482 -1.93 5.61 1.26
CA ARG A 482 -2.72 5.65 2.50
C ARG A 482 -4.06 4.95 2.34
N TRP A 483 -4.04 3.62 2.34
CA TRP A 483 -5.23 2.79 2.15
C TRP A 483 -5.24 1.55 3.04
N LEU A 484 -6.43 1.11 3.44
CA LEU A 484 -6.64 -0.08 4.25
C LEU A 484 -7.82 -0.88 3.71
N VAL A 485 -7.66 -2.20 3.61
CA VAL A 485 -8.75 -3.12 3.27
C VAL A 485 -9.35 -3.69 4.54
N ILE A 486 -10.67 -3.64 4.66
CA ILE A 486 -11.43 -4.30 5.73
C ILE A 486 -11.96 -5.63 5.20
N GLY A 487 -11.79 -6.70 5.98
CA GLY A 487 -12.36 -8.00 5.71
C GLY A 487 -13.87 -8.01 5.84
N GLU A 488 -14.50 -9.06 5.33
CA GLU A 488 -15.95 -9.21 5.41
C GLU A 488 -16.34 -10.09 6.58
N TRP A 489 -17.57 -9.97 7.07
CA TRP A 489 -18.03 -10.77 8.21
C TRP A 489 -19.19 -11.70 7.90
N CYS A 490 -19.28 -12.81 8.63
CA CYS A 490 -20.32 -13.82 8.47
C CYS A 490 -21.63 -13.35 9.12
N GLY A 491 -22.60 -12.93 8.30
CA GLY A 491 -23.96 -12.62 8.74
C GLY A 491 -24.79 -13.87 9.09
N ALA A 492 -26.06 -13.68 9.45
CA ALA A 492 -26.99 -14.74 9.88
C ALA A 492 -27.13 -15.93 8.93
N THR A 493 -26.89 -15.73 7.64
CA THR A 493 -26.98 -16.77 6.60
C THR A 493 -25.61 -17.24 6.10
N GLY A 494 -24.52 -16.69 6.65
CA GLY A 494 -23.15 -16.89 6.19
C GLY A 494 -22.31 -17.77 7.12
N ALA A 495 -22.92 -18.77 7.77
CA ALA A 495 -22.17 -19.70 8.61
C ALA A 495 -21.10 -20.46 7.78
N PRO A 496 -19.92 -20.78 8.34
CA PRO A 496 -18.95 -21.67 7.70
C PRO A 496 -19.57 -22.98 7.23
N GLY A 497 -19.17 -23.46 6.06
CA GLY A 497 -19.76 -24.63 5.39
C GLY A 497 -20.98 -24.30 4.51
N THR A 498 -21.43 -23.04 4.49
CA THR A 498 -22.34 -22.52 3.45
C THR A 498 -21.53 -21.85 2.34
N THR A 499 -22.06 -21.79 1.11
CA THR A 499 -21.40 -21.11 -0.01
C THR A 499 -20.99 -19.66 0.34
N ALA A 500 -21.90 -18.91 0.98
CA ALA A 500 -21.63 -17.54 1.38
C ALA A 500 -20.58 -17.44 2.49
N GLY A 501 -20.68 -18.28 3.52
CA GLY A 501 -19.71 -18.31 4.62
C GLY A 501 -18.30 -18.71 4.17
N ASP A 502 -18.20 -19.74 3.33
CA ASP A 502 -16.92 -20.21 2.79
C ASP A 502 -16.28 -19.17 1.87
N ALA A 503 -17.08 -18.43 1.10
CA ALA A 503 -16.59 -17.31 0.29
C ALA A 503 -16.04 -16.16 1.15
N VAL A 504 -16.73 -15.78 2.23
CA VAL A 504 -16.22 -14.77 3.19
C VAL A 504 -14.91 -15.23 3.83
N MET A 505 -14.83 -16.48 4.28
CA MET A 505 -13.61 -17.03 4.87
C MET A 505 -12.45 -17.10 3.86
N ALA A 506 -12.73 -17.50 2.61
CA ALA A 506 -11.73 -17.52 1.55
C ALA A 506 -11.24 -16.11 1.19
N TRP A 507 -12.15 -15.15 1.09
CA TRP A 507 -11.84 -13.73 0.90
C TRP A 507 -10.92 -13.21 1.99
N ASN A 508 -11.32 -13.31 3.27
CA ASN A 508 -10.54 -12.81 4.40
C ASN A 508 -9.15 -13.45 4.47
N ARG A 509 -9.07 -14.76 4.27
CA ARG A 509 -7.79 -15.48 4.25
C ARG A 509 -6.88 -14.95 3.15
N ARG A 510 -7.37 -14.88 1.91
CA ARG A 510 -6.57 -14.39 0.77
C ARG A 510 -6.19 -12.92 0.94
N ALA A 511 -7.07 -12.09 1.51
CA ALA A 511 -6.86 -10.67 1.72
C ALA A 511 -5.80 -10.41 2.79
N SER A 512 -5.87 -11.18 3.89
CA SER A 512 -4.87 -11.16 4.95
C SER A 512 -3.47 -11.52 4.43
N HIS A 513 -3.36 -12.54 3.56
CA HIS A 513 -2.09 -12.92 2.96
C HIS A 513 -1.58 -11.87 1.96
N ARG A 514 -2.48 -11.28 1.15
CA ARG A 514 -2.11 -10.36 0.07
C ARG A 514 -1.69 -8.99 0.58
N TRP A 515 -2.42 -8.42 1.54
CA TRP A 515 -2.24 -7.04 2.01
C TRP A 515 -1.68 -6.94 3.43
N GLY A 516 -1.60 -8.05 4.18
CA GLY A 516 -0.87 -8.13 5.45
C GLY A 516 -1.27 -7.05 6.45
N ARG A 517 -0.32 -6.17 6.80
CA ARG A 517 -0.55 -5.05 7.72
C ARG A 517 -1.59 -4.05 7.21
N ARG A 518 -1.93 -4.05 5.92
CA ARG A 518 -2.97 -3.20 5.33
C ARG A 518 -4.34 -3.89 5.22
N PHE A 519 -4.51 -5.00 5.92
CA PHE A 519 -5.77 -5.72 6.06
C PHE A 519 -6.22 -5.80 7.52
N VAL A 520 -7.52 -5.65 7.77
CA VAL A 520 -8.15 -5.84 9.09
C VAL A 520 -9.22 -6.93 9.01
N ASP A 521 -9.01 -8.03 9.73
CA ASP A 521 -9.99 -9.12 9.85
C ASP A 521 -11.07 -8.78 10.90
N ILE A 522 -12.12 -8.08 10.47
CA ILE A 522 -13.22 -7.72 11.37
C ILE A 522 -14.09 -8.91 11.74
N ASN A 523 -14.10 -10.01 10.96
CA ASN A 523 -14.88 -11.19 11.28
C ASN A 523 -14.32 -11.89 12.51
N SER A 524 -13.01 -12.19 12.47
CA SER A 524 -12.32 -12.80 13.61
C SER A 524 -12.39 -11.90 14.84
N PHE A 525 -12.22 -10.59 14.68
CA PHE A 525 -12.31 -9.64 15.79
C PHE A 525 -13.72 -9.61 16.40
N ALA A 526 -14.78 -9.56 15.59
CA ALA A 526 -16.15 -9.52 16.08
C ALA A 526 -16.54 -10.81 16.82
N LEU A 527 -16.10 -11.97 16.33
CA LEU A 527 -16.35 -13.27 16.96
C LEU A 527 -15.62 -13.43 18.31
N THR A 528 -14.39 -12.95 18.41
CA THR A 528 -13.52 -13.19 19.58
C THR A 528 -13.61 -12.08 20.63
N HIS A 529 -13.77 -10.84 20.20
CA HIS A 529 -13.68 -9.65 21.06
C HIS A 529 -14.86 -8.71 20.91
N GLY A 530 -15.77 -8.92 19.96
CA GLY A 530 -16.80 -7.96 19.58
C GLY A 530 -17.74 -7.56 20.71
N LEU A 531 -18.37 -8.53 21.38
CA LEU A 531 -19.31 -8.25 22.47
C LEU A 531 -18.64 -7.56 23.67
N ALA A 532 -17.44 -8.03 24.05
CA ALA A 532 -16.67 -7.41 25.13
C ALA A 532 -16.26 -5.97 24.78
N THR A 533 -15.80 -5.74 23.55
CA THR A 533 -15.45 -4.41 23.04
C THR A 533 -16.65 -3.47 23.04
N ALA A 534 -17.84 -3.99 22.75
CA ALA A 534 -19.09 -3.23 22.79
C ALA A 534 -19.68 -3.07 24.21
N GLY A 535 -19.07 -3.67 25.24
CA GLY A 535 -19.61 -3.67 26.60
C GLY A 535 -20.93 -4.44 26.74
N ILE A 536 -21.18 -5.41 25.87
CA ILE A 536 -22.42 -6.21 25.84
C ILE A 536 -22.19 -7.53 26.57
N THR A 537 -23.01 -7.82 27.56
CA THR A 537 -23.11 -9.17 28.14
C THR A 537 -23.70 -10.13 27.12
N PRO A 538 -23.01 -11.24 26.75
CA PRO A 538 -23.50 -12.15 25.72
C PRO A 538 -24.87 -12.74 26.05
N THR A 539 -25.80 -12.71 25.09
CA THR A 539 -27.05 -13.46 25.18
C THR A 539 -26.86 -14.92 24.73
N ALA A 540 -27.81 -15.81 25.05
CA ALA A 540 -27.78 -17.19 24.53
C ALA A 540 -27.78 -17.24 22.99
N GLY A 541 -28.45 -16.28 22.34
CA GLY A 541 -28.44 -16.15 20.88
C GLY A 541 -27.06 -15.79 20.36
N ASP A 542 -26.35 -14.87 21.02
CA ASP A 542 -24.98 -14.51 20.64
C ASP A 542 -24.00 -15.67 20.79
N VAL A 543 -24.11 -16.42 21.89
CA VAL A 543 -23.28 -17.61 22.11
C VAL A 543 -23.51 -18.65 21.00
N THR A 544 -24.76 -18.81 20.56
CA THR A 544 -25.10 -19.71 19.44
C THR A 544 -24.53 -19.22 18.13
N ASP A 545 -24.62 -17.92 17.85
CA ASP A 545 -24.04 -17.33 16.63
C ASP A 545 -22.51 -17.52 16.63
N ILE A 546 -21.83 -17.19 17.73
CA ILE A 546 -20.36 -17.37 17.86
C ILE A 546 -19.96 -18.83 17.67
N ALA A 547 -20.67 -19.77 18.29
CA ALA A 547 -20.38 -21.20 18.17
C ALA A 547 -20.53 -21.72 16.74
N THR A 548 -21.34 -21.06 15.92
CA THR A 548 -21.52 -21.39 14.50
C THR A 548 -20.72 -20.47 13.57
N GLY A 549 -19.79 -19.66 14.09
CA GLY A 549 -18.93 -18.77 13.29
C GLY A 549 -19.68 -17.58 12.65
N ILE A 550 -20.87 -17.28 13.15
CA ILE A 550 -21.68 -16.12 12.74
C ILE A 550 -21.40 -14.96 13.69
N VAL A 551 -21.24 -13.75 13.15
CA VAL A 551 -21.10 -12.55 13.99
C VAL A 551 -22.32 -12.39 14.89
N PRO A 552 -22.12 -12.17 16.21
CA PRO A 552 -23.21 -12.05 17.18
C PRO A 552 -24.34 -11.14 16.72
N ARG A 553 -25.59 -11.60 16.80
CA ARG A 553 -26.78 -10.79 16.47
C ARG A 553 -26.85 -9.48 17.24
N SER A 554 -26.30 -9.41 18.45
CA SER A 554 -26.27 -8.17 19.24
C SER A 554 -25.41 -7.07 18.60
N LEU A 555 -24.55 -7.40 17.62
CA LEU A 555 -23.76 -6.45 16.85
C LEU A 555 -24.40 -6.08 15.51
N ARG A 556 -25.53 -6.71 15.15
CA ARG A 556 -26.22 -6.54 13.87
C ARG A 556 -27.56 -5.83 14.04
N ALA A 557 -27.91 -4.98 13.09
CA ALA A 557 -29.23 -4.36 13.00
C ALA A 557 -30.25 -5.33 12.36
N ASP A 558 -29.77 -6.20 11.47
CA ASP A 558 -30.55 -7.22 10.79
C ASP A 558 -29.71 -8.51 10.57
N GLY A 559 -30.00 -9.27 9.52
CA GLY A 559 -29.25 -10.47 9.17
C GLY A 559 -27.77 -10.21 8.84
N LEU A 560 -27.36 -9.01 8.47
CA LEU A 560 -26.02 -8.72 7.94
C LEU A 560 -25.44 -7.39 8.41
N HIS A 561 -26.23 -6.33 8.41
CA HIS A 561 -25.76 -4.96 8.62
C HIS A 561 -25.40 -4.72 10.09
N PRO A 562 -24.29 -4.01 10.37
CA PRO A 562 -23.94 -3.60 11.72
C PRO A 562 -24.96 -2.62 12.30
N ASN A 563 -25.27 -2.76 13.59
CA ASN A 563 -25.90 -1.70 14.36
C ASN A 563 -24.81 -0.75 14.93
N GLY A 564 -25.17 0.21 15.78
CA GLY A 564 -24.19 1.13 16.39
C GLY A 564 -23.07 0.43 17.19
N ALA A 565 -23.39 -0.68 17.87
CA ALA A 565 -22.39 -1.49 18.56
C ALA A 565 -21.49 -2.22 17.55
N GLY A 566 -22.05 -2.75 16.46
CA GLY A 566 -21.29 -3.32 15.35
C GLY A 566 -20.29 -2.34 14.73
N TYR A 567 -20.71 -1.11 14.42
CA TYR A 567 -19.82 -0.08 13.91
C TYR A 567 -18.73 0.31 14.91
N SER A 568 -19.04 0.32 16.22
CA SER A 568 -18.05 0.54 17.27
C SER A 568 -16.98 -0.57 17.27
N VAL A 569 -17.38 -1.83 17.08
CA VAL A 569 -16.46 -2.97 16.99
C VAL A 569 -15.58 -2.89 15.75
N ILE A 570 -16.14 -2.59 14.57
CA ILE A 570 -15.39 -2.38 13.33
C ILE A 570 -14.35 -1.25 13.54
N THR A 571 -14.77 -0.16 14.17
CA THR A 571 -13.91 1.00 14.46
C THR A 571 -12.79 0.68 15.44
N ALA A 572 -13.07 -0.11 16.47
CA ALA A 572 -12.08 -0.56 17.45
C ALA A 572 -11.04 -1.51 16.84
N ALA A 573 -11.42 -2.32 15.85
CA ALA A 573 -10.48 -3.15 15.09
C ALA A 573 -9.62 -2.33 14.13
N THR A 574 -10.23 -1.32 13.47
CA THR A 574 -9.63 -0.61 12.35
C THR A 574 -8.78 0.60 12.76
N SER A 575 -9.26 1.43 13.70
CA SER A 575 -8.56 2.67 14.08
C SER A 575 -7.15 2.46 14.67
N PRO A 576 -6.86 1.42 15.48
CA PRO A 576 -5.49 1.14 15.90
C PRO A 576 -4.59 0.79 14.72
N ARG A 577 -5.14 0.17 13.66
CA ARG A 577 -4.35 -0.15 12.47
C ARG A 577 -3.95 1.10 11.70
N VAL A 578 -4.85 2.06 11.55
CA VAL A 578 -4.54 3.37 10.95
C VAL A 578 -3.42 4.07 11.72
N ARG A 579 -3.48 4.07 13.07
CA ARG A 579 -2.42 4.62 13.93
C ARG A 579 -1.10 3.87 13.77
N ALA A 580 -1.12 2.55 13.78
CA ALA A 580 0.07 1.70 13.65
C ALA A 580 0.75 1.77 12.28
N LEU A 581 0.07 2.32 11.26
CA LEU A 581 0.62 2.60 9.94
C LEU A 581 1.19 4.03 9.83
N GLY A 582 1.13 4.81 10.91
CA GLY A 582 1.71 6.17 10.98
C GLY A 582 0.88 7.23 10.25
N TRP A 583 -0.41 6.98 10.02
CA TRP A 583 -1.27 7.92 9.29
C TRP A 583 -2.06 8.87 10.18
N ALA A 584 -2.01 8.69 11.51
CA ALA A 584 -2.86 9.38 12.48
C ALA A 584 -2.12 10.00 13.65
#